data_AF-A0A9W8JNV9-F1
#
_entry.id   AF-A0A9W8JNV9-F1
#
_cell.length_a   1.000
_cell.length_b   1.000
_cell.length_c   1.000
_cell.angle_alpha   90.00
_cell.angle_beta   90.00
_cell.angle_gamma   90.00
#
_symmetry.space_group_name_H-M   'P 1'
#
loop_
_entity.id
_entity.type
_entity.pdbx_description
1 polymer ?
#
loop_
_entity_poly.entity_id
_entity_poly.type
_entity_poly.pdbx_seq_one_letter_code
_entity_poly.pdbx_strand_id
1 'polypeptide(L)'
;MVAYQPTANPVLTVLTDTDAALQSFSQQLISTYVPEATLYTNRCGYACSDHFSWYNQGYPSVSIDESGPSDTLLNPYYHTAADTIEKLDFVKASKFVKLALAFILELAE
;
A
#
# COMPACT_ATOMS: atom_id res chain seq x y z
N MET A 1 -1.93 -5.69 -0.23
CA MET A 1 -2.26 -6.27 1.10
C MET A 1 -2.17 -5.16 2.15
N VAL A 2 -2.94 -5.18 3.24
CA VAL A 2 -3.08 -3.98 4.12
C VAL A 2 -3.09 -4.25 5.64
N ALA A 3 -3.12 -5.51 6.08
CA ALA A 3 -3.46 -5.87 7.46
C ALA A 3 -2.42 -6.72 8.20
N TYR A 4 -1.44 -7.35 7.54
CA TYR A 4 -0.30 -7.94 8.25
C TYR A 4 0.73 -6.85 8.57
N GLN A 5 0.77 -6.43 9.83
CA GLN A 5 1.47 -5.21 10.25
C GLN A 5 2.29 -5.48 11.53
N PRO A 6 3.41 -6.22 11.41
CA PRO A 6 4.17 -6.74 12.55
C PRO A 6 4.97 -5.65 13.31
N THR A 7 5.06 -4.44 12.75
CA THR A 7 5.74 -3.28 13.34
C THR A 7 4.90 -2.60 14.42
N ALA A 8 5.54 -1.77 15.26
CA ALA A 8 4.82 -0.97 16.25
C ALA A 8 3.91 0.09 15.59
N ASN A 9 4.45 0.83 14.62
CA ASN A 9 3.70 1.82 13.85
C ASN A 9 3.06 1.17 12.61
N PRO A 10 1.94 1.72 12.08
CA PRO A 10 1.43 1.33 10.77
C PRO A 10 2.50 1.54 9.69
N VAL A 11 2.62 0.61 8.76
CA VAL A 11 3.51 0.72 7.60
C VAL A 11 2.68 0.81 6.33
N LEU A 12 2.94 1.84 5.53
CA LEU A 12 2.35 2.04 4.21
C LEU A 12 3.49 2.16 3.19
N THR A 13 3.50 1.25 2.23
CA THR A 13 4.54 1.14 1.21
C THR A 13 3.97 1.53 -0.14
N VAL A 14 4.49 2.61 -0.74
CA VAL A 14 4.09 3.02 -2.10
C VAL A 14 4.96 2.28 -3.12
N LEU A 15 4.32 1.55 -4.04
CA LEU A 15 5.04 0.86 -5.13
C LEU A 15 5.46 1.84 -6.23
N THR A 16 6.70 1.70 -6.72
CA THR A 16 7.35 2.72 -7.58
C THR A 16 7.42 2.37 -9.07
N ASP A 17 6.75 1.30 -9.52
CA ASP A 17 6.85 0.79 -10.89
C ASP A 17 5.82 1.33 -11.89
N THR A 18 4.96 2.28 -11.48
CA THR A 18 3.86 2.78 -12.30
C THR A 18 3.89 4.30 -12.44
N ASP A 19 2.78 5.02 -12.22
CA ASP A 19 2.71 6.46 -12.49
C ASP A 19 3.40 7.29 -11.39
N ALA A 20 4.43 8.05 -11.77
CA ALA A 20 5.24 8.81 -10.81
C ALA A 20 4.45 9.95 -10.15
N ALA A 21 3.48 10.55 -10.84
CA ALA A 21 2.67 11.63 -10.27
C ALA A 21 1.73 11.11 -9.18
N LEU A 22 1.04 9.99 -9.43
CA LEU A 22 0.22 9.31 -8.42
C LEU A 22 1.05 8.76 -7.26
N GLN A 23 2.29 8.31 -7.50
CA GLN A 23 3.21 7.93 -6.43
C GLN A 23 3.53 9.12 -5.52
N SER A 24 3.90 10.28 -6.09
CA SER A 24 4.19 11.49 -5.30
C SER A 24 2.95 12.00 -4.57
N PHE A 25 1.80 12.01 -5.23
CA PHE A 25 0.52 12.37 -4.63
C PHE A 25 0.19 11.46 -3.43
N SER A 26 0.30 10.14 -3.62
CA SER A 26 0.07 9.16 -2.54
C SER A 26 0.99 9.38 -1.34
N GLN A 27 2.27 9.64 -1.56
CA GLN A 27 3.23 9.93 -0.48
C GLN A 27 2.86 11.20 0.29
N GLN A 28 2.43 12.26 -0.41
CA GLN A 28 1.95 13.50 0.22
C GLN A 28 0.70 13.24 1.06
N LEU A 29 -0.27 12.49 0.54
CA LEU A 29 -1.47 12.13 1.30
C LEU A 29 -1.15 11.31 2.55
N ILE A 30 -0.20 10.37 2.47
CA ILE A 30 0.24 9.60 3.64
C ILE A 30 0.84 10.53 4.69
N SER A 31 1.77 11.42 4.30
CA SER A 31 2.38 12.38 5.23
C SER A 31 1.38 13.34 5.86
N THR A 32 0.35 13.77 5.11
CA THR A 32 -0.65 14.74 5.58
C THR A 32 -1.71 14.10 6.44
N TYR A 33 -2.29 12.98 5.99
CA TYR A 33 -3.50 12.40 6.59
C TYR A 33 -3.23 11.18 7.46
N VAL A 34 -2.06 10.55 7.34
CA VAL A 34 -1.66 9.39 8.16
C VAL A 34 -0.25 9.60 8.74
N PRO A 35 0.02 10.72 9.46
CA PRO A 35 1.36 11.05 9.92
C PRO A 35 1.93 10.05 10.94
N GLU A 36 1.09 9.21 11.54
CA GLU A 36 1.52 8.12 12.41
C GLU A 36 2.13 6.92 11.65
N ALA A 37 1.94 6.84 10.32
CA ALA A 37 2.46 5.75 9.52
C ALA A 37 3.94 5.95 9.18
N THR A 38 4.68 4.85 9.17
CA THR A 38 5.99 4.78 8.53
C THR A 38 5.77 4.60 7.03
N LEU A 39 6.22 5.58 6.25
CA LEU A 39 6.16 5.55 4.79
C LEU A 39 7.41 4.87 4.23
N TYR A 40 7.21 3.79 3.48
CA TYR A 40 8.26 3.18 2.65
C TYR A 40 7.92 3.31 1.17
N THR A 41 8.93 3.06 0.35
CA THR A 41 8.76 2.83 -1.08
C THR A 41 9.40 1.51 -1.44
N ASN A 42 8.84 0.81 -2.41
CA ASN A 42 9.41 -0.44 -2.87
C ASN A 42 9.18 -0.62 -4.37
N ARG A 43 10.12 -1.27 -5.03
CA ARG A 43 9.99 -1.66 -6.43
C ARG A 43 9.51 -3.10 -6.47
N CYS A 44 8.34 -3.32 -7.05
CA CYS A 44 7.77 -4.63 -7.25
C CYS A 44 8.45 -5.44 -8.36
N GLY A 45 8.78 -4.82 -9.50
CA GLY A 45 9.60 -5.41 -10.56
C GLY A 45 8.95 -6.47 -11.45
N TYR A 46 7.71 -6.89 -11.18
CA TYR A 46 6.87 -7.74 -12.04
C TYR A 46 5.40 -7.31 -11.92
N ALA A 47 4.47 -7.87 -12.70
CA ALA A 47 3.04 -7.57 -12.58
C ALA A 47 2.44 -8.13 -11.26
N CYS A 48 2.81 -7.57 -10.11
CA CYS A 48 2.49 -8.13 -8.79
C CYS A 48 1.02 -8.04 -8.39
N SER A 49 0.28 -7.09 -8.94
CA SER A 49 -1.14 -6.95 -8.65
C SER A 49 -1.84 -6.13 -9.75
N ASP A 50 -3.14 -5.90 -9.57
CA ASP A 50 -4.06 -5.41 -10.60
C ASP A 50 -3.74 -4.00 -11.13
N HIS A 51 -3.01 -3.18 -10.36
CA HIS A 51 -2.58 -1.85 -10.80
C HIS A 51 -1.78 -1.91 -12.12
N PHE A 52 -1.00 -2.98 -12.35
CA PHE A 52 -0.26 -3.15 -13.61
C PHE A 52 -1.18 -3.32 -14.82
N SER A 53 -2.36 -3.92 -14.67
CA SER A 53 -3.32 -4.05 -15.77
C SER A 53 -3.78 -2.69 -16.28
N TRP A 54 -4.01 -1.74 -15.37
CA TRP A 54 -4.35 -0.35 -15.72
C TRP A 54 -3.16 0.37 -16.36
N TYR A 55 -1.98 0.27 -15.74
CA TYR A 55 -0.76 0.88 -16.26
C TYR A 55 -0.42 0.41 -17.68
N ASN A 56 -0.55 -0.89 -17.95
CA ASN A 56 -0.29 -1.48 -19.28
C ASN A 56 -1.26 -0.97 -20.36
N GLN A 57 -2.43 -0.46 -19.98
CA GLN A 57 -3.39 0.17 -20.89
C GLN A 57 -3.19 1.70 -21.00
N GLY A 58 -2.16 2.26 -20.36
CA GLY A 58 -1.86 3.68 -20.39
C GLY A 58 -2.64 4.52 -19.37
N TYR A 59 -3.35 3.89 -18.43
CA TYR A 59 -4.02 4.61 -17.35
C TYR A 59 -3.07 4.81 -16.17
N PRO A 60 -2.97 6.02 -15.58
CA PRO A 60 -2.25 6.23 -14.34
C PRO A 60 -2.77 5.30 -13.24
N SER A 61 -1.86 4.61 -12.56
CA SER A 61 -2.19 3.72 -11.45
C SER A 61 -1.11 3.79 -10.38
N VAL A 62 -1.47 3.44 -9.15
CA VAL A 62 -0.55 3.28 -8.02
C VAL A 62 -1.06 2.16 -7.12
N SER A 63 -0.15 1.45 -6.44
CA SER A 63 -0.48 0.51 -5.37
C SER A 63 0.21 0.92 -4.08
N ILE A 64 -0.51 0.77 -2.98
CA ILE A 64 -0.03 1.09 -1.63
C ILE A 64 -0.33 -0.14 -0.77
N ASP A 65 0.73 -0.74 -0.25
CA ASP A 65 0.70 -2.05 0.39
C ASP A 65 1.28 -1.99 1.81
N GLU A 66 0.97 -3.00 2.62
CA GLU A 66 1.55 -3.20 3.96
C GLU A 66 3.07 -3.41 3.94
N SER A 67 3.60 -3.92 2.82
CA SER A 67 5.02 -4.17 2.57
C SER A 67 5.29 -4.34 1.07
N GLY A 68 6.56 -4.23 0.67
CA GLY A 68 6.98 -4.62 -0.68
C GLY A 68 7.05 -6.14 -0.89
N PRO A 69 7.03 -6.63 -2.14
CA PRO A 69 7.05 -8.07 -2.44
C PRO A 69 8.40 -8.76 -2.15
N SER A 70 9.47 -8.01 -1.92
CA SER A 70 10.78 -8.52 -1.47
C SER A 70 11.18 -7.98 -0.09
N ASP A 71 10.22 -7.43 0.64
CA ASP A 71 10.45 -6.86 1.97
C ASP A 71 10.45 -7.95 3.04
N THR A 72 11.26 -7.79 4.08
CA THR A 72 11.28 -8.71 5.23
C THR A 72 10.01 -8.63 6.06
N LEU A 73 9.23 -7.56 5.90
CA LEU A 73 7.92 -7.36 6.53
C LEU A 73 6.76 -8.02 5.78
N LEU A 74 7.00 -8.61 4.60
CA LEU A 74 5.97 -9.32 3.85
C LEU A 74 5.38 -10.44 4.69
N ASN A 75 4.04 -10.53 4.72
CA ASN A 75 3.31 -11.60 5.39
C ASN A 75 3.88 -12.96 4.98
N PRO A 76 4.62 -13.69 5.85
CA PRO A 76 5.28 -14.93 5.45
C PRO A 76 4.29 -16.08 5.25
N TYR A 77 3.02 -15.87 5.58
CA TYR A 77 1.95 -16.85 5.44
C TYR A 77 1.14 -16.69 4.16
N TYR A 78 1.32 -15.59 3.41
CA TYR A 78 0.60 -15.34 2.16
C TYR A 78 0.73 -16.54 1.20
N HIS A 79 -0.34 -16.85 0.46
CA HIS A 79 -0.44 -18.03 -0.40
C HIS A 79 -0.35 -19.40 0.32
N THR A 80 -0.58 -19.44 1.63
CA THR A 80 -0.71 -20.69 2.38
C THR A 80 -2.04 -20.72 3.13
N ALA A 81 -2.45 -21.91 3.59
CA ALA A 81 -3.60 -22.05 4.48
C ALA A 81 -3.40 -21.36 5.85
N ALA A 82 -2.18 -20.93 6.17
CA ALA A 82 -1.87 -20.20 7.38
C ALA A 82 -2.08 -18.67 7.24
N ASP A 83 -2.51 -18.17 6.07
CA ASP A 83 -2.93 -16.77 5.94
C ASP A 83 -4.31 -16.59 6.59
N THR A 84 -4.33 -16.28 7.88
CA THR A 84 -5.54 -16.29 8.71
C THR A 84 -5.73 -14.98 9.45
N ILE A 85 -6.98 -14.68 9.80
CA ILE A 85 -7.40 -13.41 10.38
C ILE A 85 -6.72 -13.08 11.72
N GLU A 86 -6.32 -14.10 12.49
CA GLU A 86 -5.65 -13.93 13.79
C GLU A 86 -4.26 -13.29 13.67
N LYS A 87 -3.71 -13.22 12.45
CA LYS A 87 -2.40 -12.62 12.14
C LYS A 87 -2.52 -11.17 11.68
N LEU A 88 -3.74 -10.67 11.54
CA LEU A 88 -4.03 -9.35 10.99
C LEU A 88 -4.26 -8.32 12.10
N ASP A 89 -3.85 -7.08 11.85
CA ASP A 89 -4.06 -5.92 12.71
C ASP A 89 -5.03 -4.95 12.03
N PHE A 90 -6.31 -5.04 12.41
CA PHE A 90 -7.36 -4.21 11.81
C PHE A 90 -7.26 -2.73 12.21
N VAL A 91 -6.62 -2.41 13.33
CA VAL A 91 -6.41 -1.01 13.72
C VAL A 91 -5.42 -0.36 12.75
N LYS A 92 -4.34 -1.05 12.37
CA LYS A 92 -3.40 -0.56 11.36
C LYS A 92 -3.98 -0.65 9.95
N ALA A 93 -4.76 -1.69 9.62
CA ALA A 93 -5.46 -1.77 8.34
C ALA A 93 -6.42 -0.57 8.14
N SER A 94 -7.06 -0.07 9.20
CA SER A 94 -7.93 1.10 9.12
C SER A 94 -7.21 2.37 8.61
N LYS A 95 -5.88 2.43 8.69
CA LYS A 95 -5.09 3.54 8.14
C LYS A 95 -5.10 3.57 6.61
N PHE A 96 -5.16 2.40 5.97
CA PHE A 96 -5.36 2.32 4.52
C PHE A 96 -6.76 2.80 4.13
N VAL A 97 -7.79 2.55 4.94
CA VAL A 97 -9.13 3.10 4.72
C VAL A 97 -9.13 4.63 4.82
N LYS A 98 -8.47 5.17 5.86
CA LYS A 98 -8.31 6.63 6.01
C LYS A 98 -7.59 7.23 4.81
N LEU A 99 -6.51 6.60 4.33
CA LEU A 99 -5.79 7.03 3.14
C LEU A 99 -6.65 6.96 1.88
N ALA A 100 -7.39 5.87 1.67
CA ALA A 100 -8.27 5.71 0.51
C ALA A 100 -9.34 6.80 0.46
N LEU A 101 -9.92 7.18 1.61
CA LEU A 101 -10.84 8.30 1.70
C LEU A 101 -10.18 9.63 1.34
N ALA A 102 -8.98 9.91 1.88
CA ALA A 102 -8.22 11.11 1.52
C ALA A 102 -7.90 11.15 0.01
N PHE A 103 -7.48 10.02 -0.56
CA PHE A 103 -7.18 9.89 -1.98
C PHE A 103 -8.38 10.20 -2.86
N ILE A 104 -9.57 9.64 -2.53
CA ILE A 104 -10.80 9.90 -3.30
C ILE A 104 -11.20 11.38 -3.22
N LEU A 105 -11.13 11.98 -2.03
CA LEU A 105 -11.55 13.38 -1.83
C LEU A 105 -10.63 14.35 -2.56
N GLU A 106 -9.32 14.19 -2.41
CA GLU A 106 -8.31 15.10 -2.98
C GLU A 106 -8.16 14.94 -4.50
N LEU A 107 -8.46 13.74 -5.05
CA LEU A 107 -8.44 13.53 -6.49
C LEU A 107 -9.71 14.08 -7.19
N ALA A 108 -10.81 14.24 -6.47
CA ALA A 108 -12.11 14.63 -7.01
C ALA A 108 -12.41 16.13 -6.90
N GLU A 109 -11.51 16.92 -6.30
CA GLU A 109 -11.57 18.38 -6.24
C GLU A 109 -11.21 19.03 -7.59
#